data_AF-A0A2S4PLJ8-F1
#
_entry.id   AF-A0A2S4PLJ8-F1
#
_cell.length_a   1.000
_cell.length_b   1.000
_cell.length_c   1.000
_cell.angle_alpha   90.00
_cell.angle_beta   90.00
_cell.angle_gamma   90.00
#
_symmetry.space_group_name_H-M   'P 1'
#
loop_
_entity.id
_entity.type
_entity.pdbx_description
1 polymer ?
#
loop_
_entity_poly.entity_id
_entity_poly.type
_entity_poly.pdbx_seq_one_letter_code
_entity_poly.pdbx_strand_id
1 'polypeptide(L)'
;MSPCYKVVDVVAIITIDENYTKCIRKDSTHTVPSSSEPEIPNGYICGYEFFTDETINQSLALAQTRNEEKTKYPSPYVGLIYSEDKKYLVWPIKNGNELYISGIRHGPYYLVLSKERKLVDVVVKGYSDNFLRCIRSRKPPKAPASDPYSKLFVPPPRTGFLCGKAFFDDKILEDTAKIAKKKASGKVKGKFPKEHFGPPCNQKCLIWPILKDGSLYKKGNRGSYRFILTPNYKVMIVAISVGDEFKACERKTIKAKKNHDKSGYYCNRQSFSHHQLVKAAEAACKKMNSASNIRYPARYEGTGFRSDANGPYFTYPVLRNGDYRQSHASPHRVVINTNCEVVGALTWLNELPKSYKVVDVVAKITIDDIYTKCIRRDSSHTVPSPSEPEISNGYLCGYEFFTDETVHESLTLARTKFVEKTKYPSPYVGLIYPEDGGYMMWPIISGNKLYTSGLVFRPYYLILSKDRKLVDVVVRGYSNNFLRCIRSRKPPKAPASDPYSQLFVQPPKTGFFCGKTFFDNQVLQRVAEKAKIHYGNVIKRKFPIKFFGPPCDQPCLIWPLLKDGSLYKRGNQGPYRLVLTPEYKVMSVAVLVIDKLEACDIKTITAKKNHDESGYQ
;
A
#
# COMPACT_ATOMS: atom_id res chain seq x y z
N MET A 1 19.94 46.03 -30.55
CA MET A 1 18.53 45.59 -30.49
C MET A 1 18.22 45.18 -29.06
N SER A 2 17.48 46.01 -28.32
CA SER A 2 17.02 45.64 -26.97
C SER A 2 15.90 44.60 -27.10
N PRO A 3 15.91 43.51 -26.32
CA PRO A 3 14.84 42.53 -26.35
C PRO A 3 13.52 43.15 -25.87
N CYS A 4 12.52 43.23 -26.76
CA CYS A 4 11.16 43.58 -26.39
C CYS A 4 10.53 42.41 -25.61
N TYR A 5 10.32 42.59 -24.30
CA TYR A 5 9.55 41.65 -23.50
C TYR A 5 8.06 41.86 -23.75
N LYS A 6 7.38 40.84 -24.29
CA LYS A 6 5.91 40.82 -24.42
C LYS A 6 5.32 40.37 -23.09
N VAL A 7 4.59 41.26 -22.40
CA VAL A 7 3.81 40.89 -21.22
C VAL A 7 2.69 39.95 -21.66
N VAL A 8 2.78 38.68 -21.26
CA VAL A 8 1.82 37.64 -21.64
C VAL A 8 0.62 37.61 -20.69
N ASP A 9 0.84 37.96 -19.42
CA ASP A 9 -0.19 37.87 -18.39
C ASP A 9 0.12 38.71 -17.14
N VAL A 10 -0.92 38.92 -16.32
CA VAL A 10 -0.80 39.49 -14.96
C VAL A 10 -1.27 38.44 -13.97
N VAL A 11 -0.47 38.15 -12.94
CA VAL A 11 -0.81 37.20 -11.87
C VAL A 11 -0.85 37.90 -10.52
N ALA A 12 -1.76 37.48 -9.64
CA ALA A 12 -1.91 37.98 -8.27
C ALA A 12 -1.75 36.86 -7.24
N ILE A 13 -1.18 37.17 -6.08
CA ILE A 13 -1.01 36.23 -4.97
C ILE A 13 -2.34 36.11 -4.20
N ILE A 14 -2.85 34.89 -4.02
CA ILE A 14 -4.16 34.64 -3.39
C ILE A 14 -4.08 34.29 -1.89
N THR A 15 -2.98 33.73 -1.39
CA THR A 15 -2.85 33.37 0.05
C THR A 15 -1.43 33.55 0.58
N ILE A 16 -1.26 33.40 1.90
CA ILE A 16 0.04 33.37 2.59
C ILE A 16 0.92 32.21 2.08
N ASP A 17 0.32 31.17 1.48
CA ASP A 17 1.02 29.99 0.97
C ASP A 17 1.61 30.17 -0.45
N GLU A 18 1.90 31.40 -0.87
CA GLU A 18 2.53 31.73 -2.17
C GLU A 18 1.78 31.22 -3.41
N ASN A 19 0.46 31.08 -3.33
CA ASN A 19 -0.34 30.67 -4.49
C ASN A 19 -0.66 31.87 -5.39
N TYR A 20 -0.64 31.67 -6.71
CA TYR A 20 -0.92 32.69 -7.71
C TYR A 20 -2.22 32.40 -8.48
N THR A 21 -2.93 33.43 -8.90
CA THR A 21 -4.04 33.34 -9.86
C THR A 21 -3.85 34.34 -10.99
N LYS A 22 -4.31 33.98 -12.17
CA LYS A 22 -4.34 34.88 -13.33
C LYS A 22 -5.37 35.99 -13.12
N CYS A 23 -4.98 37.23 -13.38
CA CYS A 23 -5.88 38.39 -13.33
C CYS A 23 -6.68 38.49 -14.63
N ILE A 24 -7.95 38.87 -14.52
CA ILE A 24 -8.81 39.18 -15.67
C ILE A 24 -8.75 40.69 -15.91
N ARG A 25 -8.54 41.12 -17.16
CA ARG A 25 -8.52 42.55 -17.51
C ARG A 25 -9.89 43.18 -17.28
N LYS A 26 -9.94 44.31 -16.58
CA LYS A 26 -11.17 45.03 -16.21
C LYS A 26 -12.04 45.38 -17.42
N ASP A 27 -11.41 45.77 -18.54
CA ASP A 27 -12.10 46.23 -19.75
C ASP A 27 -12.22 45.13 -20.81
N SER A 28 -11.84 43.88 -20.50
CA SER A 28 -12.16 42.78 -21.39
C SER A 28 -13.65 42.48 -21.25
N THR A 29 -14.46 43.04 -22.13
CA THR A 29 -15.87 42.67 -22.37
C THR A 29 -16.03 41.22 -22.88
N HIS A 30 -14.99 40.38 -22.76
CA HIS A 30 -15.04 38.93 -22.92
C HIS A 30 -15.86 38.27 -21.80
N THR A 31 -17.14 38.62 -21.72
CA THR A 31 -18.19 37.71 -21.24
C THR A 31 -18.65 36.78 -22.38
N VAL A 32 -18.21 37.03 -23.61
CA VAL A 32 -18.45 36.16 -24.77
C VAL A 32 -17.19 35.32 -25.04
N PRO A 33 -17.25 33.98 -24.84
CA PRO A 33 -16.18 33.07 -25.23
C PRO A 33 -15.88 33.23 -26.73
N SER A 34 -14.59 33.22 -27.10
CA SER A 34 -14.18 33.21 -28.51
C SER A 34 -14.90 32.08 -29.26
N SER A 35 -15.57 32.44 -30.34
CA SER A 35 -16.70 31.76 -30.99
C SER A 35 -16.38 30.47 -31.78
N SER A 36 -15.47 29.62 -31.30
CA SER A 36 -15.31 28.27 -31.85
C SER A 36 -16.01 27.25 -30.93
N GLU A 37 -17.28 27.01 -31.24
CA GLU A 37 -18.24 26.00 -30.70
C GLU A 37 -18.58 26.05 -29.18
N PRO A 38 -19.88 25.95 -28.81
CA PRO A 38 -20.37 26.17 -27.46
C PRO A 38 -20.18 24.91 -26.59
N GLU A 39 -18.95 24.69 -26.18
CA GLU A 39 -18.62 23.71 -25.17
C GLU A 39 -19.12 24.18 -23.77
N ILE A 40 -20.38 23.86 -23.42
CA ILE A 40 -21.03 24.02 -22.09
C ILE A 40 -20.04 23.78 -20.92
N PRO A 41 -19.60 24.82 -20.18
CA PRO A 41 -18.62 24.66 -19.09
C PRO A 41 -19.19 23.84 -17.92
N ASN A 42 -18.35 23.10 -17.19
CA ASN A 42 -18.77 22.19 -16.11
C ASN A 42 -18.14 22.49 -14.72
N GLY A 43 -17.56 23.68 -14.55
CA GLY A 43 -16.96 24.10 -13.28
C GLY A 43 -16.25 25.46 -13.33
N TYR A 44 -15.52 25.78 -12.25
CA TYR A 44 -14.80 27.03 -12.02
C TYR A 44 -13.35 26.78 -11.65
N ILE A 45 -12.43 27.54 -12.23
CA ILE A 45 -11.00 27.59 -11.88
C ILE A 45 -10.76 28.80 -10.99
N CYS A 46 -10.32 28.57 -9.76
CA CYS A 46 -9.96 29.58 -8.79
C CYS A 46 -8.49 29.41 -8.41
N GLY A 47 -7.58 30.17 -9.03
CA GLY A 47 -6.15 29.89 -8.92
C GLY A 47 -5.79 28.51 -9.49
N TYR A 48 -5.31 27.61 -8.65
CA TYR A 48 -4.97 26.22 -9.03
C TYR A 48 -6.09 25.21 -8.73
N GLU A 49 -7.14 25.60 -8.00
CA GLU A 49 -8.26 24.71 -7.71
C GLU A 49 -9.32 24.75 -8.81
N PHE A 50 -9.86 23.57 -9.12
CA PHE A 50 -11.00 23.39 -9.99
C PHE A 50 -12.20 22.89 -9.18
N PHE A 51 -13.31 23.63 -9.22
CA PHE A 51 -14.57 23.29 -8.58
C PHE A 51 -15.55 22.85 -9.65
N THR A 52 -15.99 21.59 -9.61
CA THR A 52 -17.02 21.09 -10.52
C THR A 52 -18.36 21.77 -10.24
N ASP A 53 -19.24 21.84 -11.23
CA ASP A 53 -20.62 22.34 -11.06
C ASP A 53 -21.36 21.55 -9.97
N GLU A 54 -21.09 20.25 -9.83
CA GLU A 54 -21.60 19.45 -8.73
C GLU A 54 -21.17 20.01 -7.36
N THR A 55 -19.88 20.35 -7.20
CA THR A 55 -19.35 20.93 -5.96
C THR A 55 -19.99 22.30 -5.68
N ILE A 56 -20.16 23.12 -6.71
CA ILE A 56 -20.79 24.43 -6.61
C ILE A 56 -22.26 24.31 -6.23
N ASN A 57 -23.01 23.40 -6.85
CA ASN A 57 -24.41 23.16 -6.57
C ASN A 57 -24.63 22.60 -5.16
N GLN A 58 -23.77 21.68 -4.70
CA GLN A 58 -23.79 21.19 -3.33
C GLN A 58 -23.54 22.32 -2.33
N SER A 59 -22.53 23.16 -2.57
CA SER A 59 -22.22 24.32 -1.73
C SER A 59 -23.37 25.35 -1.73
N LEU A 60 -24.00 25.57 -2.88
CA LEU A 60 -25.16 26.45 -3.04
C LEU A 60 -26.37 25.95 -2.25
N ALA A 61 -26.68 24.65 -2.33
CA ALA A 61 -27.77 24.04 -1.58
C ALA A 61 -27.57 24.18 -0.05
N LEU A 62 -26.32 24.04 0.42
CA LEU A 62 -25.98 24.30 1.83
C LEU A 62 -26.19 25.77 2.21
N ALA A 63 -25.82 26.70 1.34
CA ALA A 63 -26.02 28.13 1.56
C ALA A 63 -27.51 28.50 1.60
N GLN A 64 -28.32 27.89 0.75
CA GLN A 64 -29.76 28.16 0.63
C GLN A 64 -30.54 27.63 1.84
N THR A 65 -30.19 26.45 2.36
CA THR A 65 -30.89 25.81 3.49
C THR A 65 -30.51 26.37 4.86
N ARG A 66 -29.49 27.22 4.95
CA ARG A 66 -28.96 27.76 6.21
C ARG A 66 -29.83 28.88 6.78
N ASN A 67 -30.22 28.80 8.05
CA ASN A 67 -30.87 29.92 8.75
C ASN A 67 -29.82 30.94 9.25
N GLU A 68 -30.04 32.23 9.02
CA GLU A 68 -29.10 33.33 9.30
C GLU A 68 -28.83 33.52 10.79
N GLU A 69 -29.82 33.25 11.64
CA GLU A 69 -29.76 33.60 13.08
C GLU A 69 -28.68 32.86 13.86
N LYS A 70 -28.16 31.74 13.34
CA LYS A 70 -27.25 30.86 14.10
C LYS A 70 -25.83 30.80 13.57
N THR A 71 -25.54 31.41 12.41
CA THR A 71 -24.26 31.16 11.72
C THR A 71 -23.69 32.38 11.02
N LYS A 72 -22.36 32.52 11.05
CA LYS A 72 -21.62 33.63 10.42
C LYS A 72 -21.84 33.75 8.90
N TYR A 73 -22.33 32.69 8.25
CA TYR A 73 -22.56 32.65 6.82
C TYR A 73 -24.02 32.29 6.50
N PRO A 74 -24.57 32.77 5.38
CA PRO A 74 -23.95 33.71 4.43
C PRO A 74 -23.67 35.07 5.08
N SER A 75 -22.57 35.74 4.69
CA SER A 75 -22.22 37.08 5.21
C SER A 75 -22.24 38.12 4.09
N PRO A 76 -22.45 39.41 4.38
CA PRO A 76 -22.36 40.45 3.37
C PRO A 76 -21.02 40.40 2.61
N TYR A 77 -21.08 40.51 1.29
CA TYR A 77 -19.90 40.64 0.44
C TYR A 77 -19.24 42.01 0.71
N VAL A 78 -17.96 41.98 1.07
CA VAL A 78 -17.13 43.20 1.28
C VAL A 78 -15.94 43.12 0.34
N GLY A 79 -16.04 43.70 -0.86
CA GLY A 79 -14.96 43.68 -1.83
C GLY A 79 -15.21 44.60 -3.02
N LEU A 80 -14.19 44.78 -3.86
CA LEU A 80 -14.19 45.77 -4.94
C LEU A 80 -14.79 45.28 -6.26
N ILE A 81 -15.15 44.00 -6.39
CA ILE A 81 -15.66 43.44 -7.65
C ILE A 81 -17.11 43.89 -7.90
N TYR A 82 -17.90 43.98 -6.83
CA TYR A 82 -19.32 44.28 -6.89
C TYR A 82 -19.61 45.51 -6.05
N SER A 83 -20.51 46.36 -6.53
CA SER A 83 -20.94 47.54 -5.82
C SER A 83 -21.78 47.18 -4.58
N GLU A 84 -21.60 47.94 -3.49
CA GLU A 84 -22.22 47.67 -2.18
C GLU A 84 -23.74 47.80 -2.20
N ASP A 85 -24.29 48.60 -3.12
CA ASP A 85 -25.73 48.79 -3.35
C ASP A 85 -26.47 47.48 -3.67
N LYS A 86 -25.78 46.51 -4.27
CA LYS A 86 -26.37 45.20 -4.65
C LYS A 86 -26.56 44.25 -3.48
N LYS A 87 -26.00 44.56 -2.30
CA LYS A 87 -26.14 43.76 -1.06
C LYS A 87 -25.90 42.26 -1.26
N TYR A 88 -24.88 41.91 -2.04
CA TYR A 88 -24.51 40.52 -2.25
C TYR A 88 -24.02 39.85 -0.97
N LEU A 89 -24.13 38.52 -0.95
CA LEU A 89 -23.66 37.69 0.15
C LEU A 89 -22.52 36.78 -0.32
N VAL A 90 -21.71 36.29 0.61
CA VAL A 90 -20.70 35.26 0.37
C VAL A 90 -20.92 34.01 1.20
N TRP A 91 -20.58 32.86 0.62
CA TRP A 91 -20.62 31.56 1.28
C TRP A 91 -19.33 30.76 1.00
N PRO A 92 -18.60 30.24 2.01
CA PRO A 92 -17.38 29.49 1.77
C PRO A 92 -17.66 28.14 1.10
N ILE A 93 -16.83 27.72 0.14
CA ILE A 93 -17.05 26.46 -0.58
C ILE A 93 -16.53 25.27 0.24
N LYS A 94 -15.28 25.35 0.72
CA LYS A 94 -14.60 24.26 1.44
C LYS A 94 -13.97 24.70 2.76
N ASN A 95 -13.83 23.74 3.67
CA ASN A 95 -12.92 23.77 4.82
C ASN A 95 -11.89 22.65 4.64
N GLY A 96 -10.70 22.98 4.12
CA GLY A 96 -9.73 21.98 3.69
C GLY A 96 -10.24 21.22 2.45
N ASN A 97 -10.35 19.90 2.53
CA ASN A 97 -10.82 19.05 1.41
C ASN A 97 -12.33 18.74 1.47
N GLU A 98 -13.04 19.24 2.48
CA GLU A 98 -14.47 18.97 2.69
C GLU A 98 -15.30 20.22 2.41
N LEU A 99 -16.55 20.05 2.00
CA LEU A 99 -17.48 21.18 1.85
C LEU A 99 -17.67 21.90 3.17
N TYR A 100 -17.76 23.22 3.12
CA TYR A 100 -18.01 24.00 4.32
C TYR A 100 -19.45 23.79 4.79
N ILE A 101 -19.59 23.07 5.91
CA ILE A 101 -20.88 22.90 6.60
C ILE A 101 -20.99 23.95 7.71
N SER A 102 -20.00 24.10 8.59
CA SER A 102 -20.04 25.09 9.69
C SER A 102 -18.64 25.33 10.27
N GLY A 103 -18.46 26.46 10.97
CA GLY A 103 -17.28 26.71 11.81
C GLY A 103 -16.56 28.03 11.50
N ILE A 104 -15.41 28.21 12.15
CA ILE A 104 -14.60 29.44 12.05
C ILE A 104 -13.57 29.34 10.91
N ARG A 105 -13.09 28.12 10.62
CA ARG A 105 -12.07 27.88 9.59
C ARG A 105 -12.73 27.56 8.25
N HIS A 106 -12.29 28.26 7.23
CA HIS A 106 -12.82 28.22 5.88
C HIS A 106 -11.68 28.56 4.93
N GLY A 107 -11.70 27.96 3.74
CA GLY A 107 -10.72 28.24 2.69
C GLY A 107 -10.92 29.62 2.07
N PRO A 108 -10.03 30.03 1.15
CA PRO A 108 -10.12 31.32 0.48
C PRO A 108 -11.19 31.34 -0.63
N TYR A 109 -11.94 30.26 -0.86
CA TYR A 109 -12.86 30.15 -2.00
C TYR A 109 -14.32 30.31 -1.57
N TYR A 110 -15.06 31.19 -2.24
CA TYR A 110 -16.41 31.58 -1.87
C TYR A 110 -17.36 31.59 -3.08
N LEU A 111 -18.62 31.24 -2.84
CA LEU A 111 -19.73 31.61 -3.71
C LEU A 111 -20.12 33.06 -3.42
N VAL A 112 -20.46 33.80 -4.47
CA VAL A 112 -21.16 35.10 -4.37
C VAL A 112 -22.62 34.85 -4.68
N LEU A 113 -23.50 35.29 -3.79
CA LEU A 113 -24.94 35.03 -3.84
C LEU A 113 -25.72 36.34 -3.91
N SER A 114 -26.83 36.33 -4.64
CA SER A 114 -27.82 37.42 -4.60
C SER A 114 -28.52 37.49 -3.24
N LYS A 115 -29.30 38.55 -3.00
CA LYS A 115 -30.16 38.65 -1.81
C LYS A 115 -31.17 37.50 -1.73
N GLU A 116 -31.61 36.98 -2.88
CA GLU A 116 -32.47 35.80 -3.03
C GLU A 116 -31.68 34.47 -2.98
N ARG A 117 -30.40 34.51 -2.60
CA ARG A 117 -29.50 33.35 -2.52
C ARG A 117 -29.34 32.58 -3.83
N LYS A 118 -29.40 33.28 -4.96
CA LYS A 118 -29.04 32.72 -6.27
C LYS A 118 -27.54 32.88 -6.51
N LEU A 119 -26.90 31.90 -7.12
CA LEU A 119 -25.49 31.99 -7.48
C LEU A 119 -25.26 33.14 -8.47
N VAL A 120 -24.42 34.09 -8.09
CA VAL A 120 -23.98 35.21 -8.95
C VAL A 120 -22.63 34.86 -9.58
N ASP A 121 -21.68 34.41 -8.76
CA ASP A 121 -20.31 34.11 -9.20
C ASP A 121 -19.55 33.23 -8.20
N VAL A 122 -18.34 32.82 -8.56
CA VAL A 122 -17.38 32.16 -7.67
C VAL A 122 -16.12 33.01 -7.58
N VAL A 123 -15.66 33.27 -6.36
CA VAL A 123 -14.51 34.16 -6.10
C VAL A 123 -13.48 33.51 -5.17
N VAL A 124 -12.23 33.94 -5.31
CA VAL A 124 -11.15 33.63 -4.37
C VAL A 124 -10.74 34.91 -3.64
N LYS A 125 -10.63 34.82 -2.31
CA LYS A 125 -10.17 35.88 -1.44
C LYS A 125 -8.63 35.96 -1.52
N GLY A 126 -8.12 37.11 -1.95
CA GLY A 126 -6.71 37.44 -2.05
C GLY A 126 -6.19 38.27 -0.87
N TYR A 127 -5.04 38.90 -1.06
CA TYR A 127 -4.45 39.82 -0.07
C TYR A 127 -5.34 41.04 0.22
N SER A 128 -5.30 41.51 1.46
CA SER A 128 -6.07 42.67 1.95
C SER A 128 -7.59 42.52 1.83
N ASP A 129 -8.11 41.30 2.03
CA ASP A 129 -9.53 40.97 1.95
C ASP A 129 -10.20 41.26 0.58
N ASN A 130 -9.40 41.51 -0.46
CA ASN A 130 -9.91 41.65 -1.82
C ASN A 130 -10.32 40.30 -2.40
N PHE A 131 -11.21 40.32 -3.39
CA PHE A 131 -11.65 39.13 -4.10
C PHE A 131 -11.20 39.17 -5.56
N LEU A 132 -10.99 37.99 -6.15
CA LEU A 132 -10.71 37.78 -7.56
C LEU A 132 -11.75 36.80 -8.12
N ARG A 133 -12.32 37.10 -9.30
CA ARG A 133 -13.28 36.20 -9.96
C ARG A 133 -12.60 34.93 -10.43
N CYS A 134 -13.28 33.80 -10.24
CA CYS A 134 -12.88 32.53 -10.81
C CYS A 134 -13.33 32.43 -12.27
N ILE A 135 -12.62 31.62 -13.07
CA ILE A 135 -12.89 31.46 -14.50
C ILE A 135 -13.71 30.20 -14.71
N ARG A 136 -14.85 30.30 -15.39
CA ARG A 136 -15.65 29.11 -15.74
C ARG A 136 -14.89 28.26 -16.77
N SER A 137 -14.74 26.97 -16.52
CA SER A 137 -13.94 26.06 -17.36
C SER A 137 -14.47 24.62 -17.34
N ARG A 138 -14.12 23.83 -18.36
CA ARG A 138 -14.44 22.39 -18.45
C ARG A 138 -13.41 21.46 -17.83
N LYS A 139 -12.18 21.94 -17.71
CA LYS A 139 -11.02 21.13 -17.38
C LYS A 139 -10.28 21.80 -16.23
N PRO A 140 -9.73 21.01 -15.28
CA PRO A 140 -8.69 21.52 -14.41
C PRO A 140 -7.62 22.20 -15.28
N PRO A 141 -7.02 23.30 -14.81
CA PRO A 141 -5.99 23.99 -15.59
C PRO A 141 -4.92 22.98 -15.99
N LYS A 142 -4.86 22.66 -17.29
CA LYS A 142 -3.70 21.99 -17.85
C LYS A 142 -2.65 23.08 -17.96
N ALA A 143 -1.58 22.99 -17.17
CA ALA A 143 -0.45 23.89 -17.34
C ALA A 143 -0.09 23.92 -18.84
N PRO A 144 0.02 25.10 -19.48
CA PRO A 144 0.36 25.17 -20.89
C PRO A 144 1.65 24.41 -21.13
N ALA A 145 1.68 23.52 -22.14
CA ALA A 145 2.88 22.74 -22.46
C ALA A 145 4.10 23.64 -22.78
N SER A 146 3.83 24.90 -23.16
CA SER A 146 4.79 25.94 -23.49
C SER A 146 5.13 26.88 -22.33
N ASP A 147 4.51 26.76 -21.15
CA ASP A 147 4.83 27.62 -20.01
C ASP A 147 6.20 27.22 -19.43
N PRO A 148 7.26 28.03 -19.57
CA PRO A 148 8.57 27.73 -18.98
C PRO A 148 8.51 27.66 -17.44
N TYR A 149 7.45 28.20 -16.82
CA TYR A 149 7.17 28.09 -15.39
C TYR A 149 6.38 26.83 -15.01
N SER A 150 5.81 26.08 -15.96
CA SER A 150 5.29 24.72 -15.70
C SER A 150 6.42 23.73 -15.33
N LYS A 151 7.67 24.04 -15.73
CA LYS A 151 8.89 23.35 -15.26
C LYS A 151 9.40 23.84 -13.91
N LEU A 152 8.95 25.00 -13.41
CA LEU A 152 9.36 25.53 -12.09
C LEU A 152 8.65 24.85 -10.91
N PHE A 153 7.56 24.13 -11.15
CA PHE A 153 6.95 23.26 -10.13
C PHE A 153 7.61 21.88 -10.04
N VAL A 154 8.56 21.59 -10.94
CA VAL A 154 9.43 20.45 -10.80
C VAL A 154 10.69 20.95 -10.09
N PRO A 155 10.83 20.75 -8.76
CA PRO A 155 11.99 21.26 -8.04
C PRO A 155 13.26 20.77 -8.73
N PRO A 156 14.27 21.63 -8.97
CA PRO A 156 15.48 21.26 -9.69
C PRO A 156 16.12 20.03 -9.03
N PRO A 157 16.85 19.18 -9.78
CA PRO A 157 17.48 18.01 -9.21
C PRO A 157 18.35 18.43 -8.01
N ARG A 158 18.16 17.76 -6.87
CA ARG A 158 18.84 18.11 -5.62
C ARG A 158 19.92 17.07 -5.36
N THR A 159 21.17 17.50 -5.27
CA THR A 159 22.30 16.65 -4.86
C THR A 159 22.50 16.77 -3.35
N GLY A 160 22.92 15.68 -2.72
CA GLY A 160 23.09 15.66 -1.27
C GLY A 160 23.46 14.30 -0.73
N PHE A 161 23.32 14.13 0.59
CA PHE A 161 23.65 12.90 1.31
C PHE A 161 22.40 12.29 1.96
N LEU A 162 22.13 11.02 1.68
CA LEU A 162 21.04 10.25 2.27
C LEU A 162 21.55 9.45 3.48
N CYS A 163 21.09 9.83 4.67
CA CYS A 163 21.45 9.21 5.95
C CYS A 163 20.22 8.55 6.59
N GLY A 164 19.94 7.30 6.23
CA GLY A 164 18.75 6.59 6.72
C GLY A 164 17.47 7.25 6.18
N LYS A 165 16.76 8.02 7.02
CA LYS A 165 15.52 8.73 6.65
C LYS A 165 15.74 10.19 6.25
N ALA A 166 16.88 10.78 6.57
CA ALA A 166 17.16 12.20 6.35
C ALA A 166 17.95 12.39 5.06
N PHE A 167 17.58 13.40 4.27
CA PHE A 167 18.34 13.84 3.10
C PHE A 167 18.91 15.24 3.35
N PHE A 168 20.23 15.35 3.27
CA PHE A 168 20.96 16.60 3.48
C PHE A 168 21.39 17.18 2.14
N ASP A 169 20.73 18.26 1.73
CA ASP A 169 21.01 18.97 0.49
C ASP A 169 22.38 19.64 0.48
N ASP A 170 23.12 19.54 -0.63
CA ASP A 170 24.44 20.14 -0.77
C ASP A 170 24.41 21.65 -0.46
N LYS A 171 23.38 22.39 -0.90
CA LYS A 171 23.24 23.83 -0.62
C LYS A 171 23.07 24.10 0.88
N ILE A 172 22.24 23.30 1.56
CA ILE A 172 22.04 23.42 3.01
C ILE A 172 23.35 23.13 3.75
N LEU A 173 24.10 22.11 3.32
CA LEU A 173 25.37 21.76 3.92
C LEU A 173 26.44 22.82 3.69
N GLU A 174 26.51 23.41 2.49
CA GLU A 174 27.41 24.52 2.19
C GLU A 174 27.14 25.74 3.07
N ASP A 175 25.86 26.14 3.23
CA ASP A 175 25.49 27.25 4.10
C ASP A 175 25.78 26.94 5.57
N THR A 176 25.54 25.69 5.98
CA THR A 176 25.88 25.19 7.31
C THR A 176 27.40 25.20 7.55
N ALA A 177 28.20 24.89 6.54
CA ALA A 177 29.67 24.93 6.62
C ALA A 177 30.19 26.36 6.78
N LYS A 178 29.59 27.34 6.10
CA LYS A 178 29.89 28.78 6.30
C LYS A 178 29.59 29.20 7.75
N ILE A 179 28.45 28.77 8.29
CA ILE A 179 28.09 29.04 9.70
C ILE A 179 29.09 28.38 10.66
N ALA A 180 29.50 27.14 10.37
CA ALA A 180 30.48 26.40 11.17
C ALA A 180 31.82 27.13 11.22
N LYS A 181 32.31 27.59 10.06
CA LYS A 181 33.54 28.39 9.93
C LYS A 181 33.46 29.66 10.76
N LYS A 182 32.39 30.44 10.61
CA LYS A 182 32.18 31.69 11.37
C LYS A 182 32.18 31.46 12.88
N LYS A 183 31.55 30.37 13.35
CA LYS A 183 31.51 30.02 14.78
C LYS A 183 32.86 29.59 15.32
N ALA A 184 33.63 28.81 14.55
CA ALA A 184 34.93 28.33 14.98
C ALA A 184 35.99 29.43 15.05
N SER A 185 35.86 30.47 14.22
CA SER A 185 36.71 31.68 14.28
C SER A 185 36.31 32.68 15.37
N GLY A 186 35.22 32.45 16.11
CA GLY A 186 34.76 33.34 17.17
C GLY A 186 35.67 33.32 18.40
N LYS A 187 35.70 34.43 19.16
CA LYS A 187 36.50 34.56 20.41
C LYS A 187 36.14 33.49 21.46
N VAL A 188 34.87 33.07 21.51
CA VAL A 188 34.40 32.04 22.44
C VAL A 188 34.58 30.67 21.79
N LYS A 189 35.61 29.93 22.23
CA LYS A 189 35.87 28.56 21.77
C LYS A 189 34.76 27.61 22.25
N GLY A 190 33.85 27.26 21.34
CA GLY A 190 32.85 26.22 21.59
C GLY A 190 33.47 24.81 21.61
N LYS A 191 32.71 23.80 22.06
CA LYS A 191 33.12 22.38 22.02
C LYS A 191 33.23 21.78 20.61
N PHE A 192 32.81 22.52 19.58
CA PHE A 192 32.78 22.08 18.19
C PHE A 192 33.31 23.16 17.24
N PRO A 193 33.91 22.77 16.10
CA PRO A 193 34.09 21.39 15.64
C PRO A 193 35.14 20.64 16.45
N LYS A 194 35.12 19.30 16.40
CA LYS A 194 36.19 18.46 16.96
C LYS A 194 37.05 17.91 15.84
N GLU A 195 38.36 17.89 16.04
CA GLU A 195 39.25 17.14 15.16
C GLU A 195 38.98 15.65 15.30
N HIS A 196 38.94 14.94 14.19
CA HIS A 196 38.72 13.51 14.13
C HIS A 196 39.69 12.87 13.14
N PHE A 197 40.17 11.69 13.51
CA PHE A 197 41.04 10.85 12.70
C PHE A 197 40.45 9.44 12.70
N GLY A 198 40.22 8.88 11.51
CA GLY A 198 39.64 7.56 11.33
C GLY A 198 38.31 7.58 10.59
N PRO A 199 37.75 6.38 10.30
CA PRO A 199 36.56 6.23 9.48
C PRO A 199 35.39 7.14 9.91
N PRO A 200 34.64 7.72 8.95
CA PRO A 200 34.77 7.58 7.50
C PRO A 200 35.81 8.53 6.86
N CYS A 201 36.66 9.20 7.64
CA CYS A 201 37.72 10.06 7.14
C CYS A 201 39.06 9.30 7.09
N ASN A 202 39.72 9.24 5.92
CA ASN A 202 41.08 8.69 5.81
C ASN A 202 42.16 9.74 6.14
N GLN A 203 41.76 10.98 6.46
CA GLN A 203 42.64 12.11 6.76
C GLN A 203 42.05 12.94 7.90
N LYS A 204 42.86 13.84 8.48
CA LYS A 204 42.42 14.80 9.50
C LYS A 204 41.16 15.54 9.03
N CYS A 205 40.06 15.38 9.75
CA CYS A 205 38.80 16.04 9.44
C CYS A 205 38.19 16.70 10.67
N LEU A 206 37.20 17.56 10.45
CA LEU A 206 36.45 18.25 11.48
C LEU A 206 35.05 17.64 11.54
N ILE A 207 34.62 17.25 12.74
CA ILE A 207 33.30 16.67 12.98
C ILE A 207 32.43 17.63 13.79
N TRP A 208 31.20 17.84 13.31
CA TRP A 208 30.19 18.64 13.99
C TRP A 208 28.84 17.89 14.03
N PRO A 209 28.16 17.78 15.18
CA PRO A 209 26.80 17.24 15.21
C PRO A 209 25.82 18.16 14.45
N ILE A 210 24.95 17.58 13.63
CA ILE A 210 23.87 18.30 12.94
C ILE A 210 22.50 17.71 13.26
N LEU A 211 21.47 18.54 13.15
CA LEU A 211 20.07 18.14 13.23
C LEU A 211 19.59 17.59 11.88
N LYS A 212 18.41 16.96 11.84
CA LYS A 212 17.82 16.36 10.62
C LYS A 212 17.56 17.35 9.50
N ASP A 213 17.38 18.62 9.82
CA ASP A 213 17.19 19.71 8.87
C ASP A 213 18.52 20.25 8.29
N GLY A 214 19.65 19.68 8.71
CA GLY A 214 21.00 20.09 8.31
C GLY A 214 21.61 21.18 9.20
N SER A 215 20.85 21.77 10.12
CA SER A 215 21.35 22.84 10.97
C SER A 215 22.36 22.36 12.01
N LEU A 216 23.32 23.23 12.36
CA LEU A 216 24.31 22.93 13.39
C LEU A 216 23.65 22.77 14.76
N TYR A 217 24.00 21.69 15.44
CA TYR A 217 23.63 21.48 16.83
C TYR A 217 24.20 22.59 17.74
N LYS A 218 23.36 23.11 18.64
CA LYS A 218 23.72 24.17 19.61
C LYS A 218 23.88 23.64 21.04
N LYS A 219 22.87 22.95 21.59
CA LYS A 219 22.80 22.44 22.98
C LYS A 219 21.79 21.27 23.08
N GLY A 220 21.87 20.44 24.13
CA GLY A 220 20.98 19.27 24.36
C GLY A 220 21.57 17.88 24.05
N ASN A 221 20.74 16.99 23.52
CA ASN A 221 21.19 15.67 23.07
C ASN A 221 21.77 15.76 21.66
N ARG A 222 22.99 15.25 21.50
CA ARG A 222 23.63 15.16 20.19
C ARG A 222 22.84 14.12 19.38
N GLY A 223 22.12 14.57 18.34
CA GLY A 223 21.45 13.66 17.41
C GLY A 223 22.43 12.66 16.78
N SER A 224 21.95 11.69 16.00
CA SER A 224 22.81 10.65 15.42
C SER A 224 23.67 11.13 14.24
N TYR A 225 23.37 12.29 13.64
CA TYR A 225 24.05 12.76 12.44
C TYR A 225 25.32 13.57 12.75
N ARG A 226 26.33 13.40 11.91
CA ARG A 226 27.61 14.10 11.97
C ARG A 226 27.90 14.72 10.62
N PHE A 227 28.20 16.00 10.64
CA PHE A 227 28.67 16.76 9.51
C PHE A 227 30.19 16.76 9.52
N ILE A 228 30.78 16.25 8.45
CA ILE A 228 32.21 16.05 8.33
C ILE A 228 32.76 17.07 7.32
N LEU A 229 33.72 17.85 7.79
CA LEU A 229 34.33 18.95 7.07
C LEU A 229 35.83 18.71 6.92
N THR A 230 36.44 19.26 5.87
CA THR A 230 37.90 19.40 5.80
C THR A 230 38.39 20.39 6.88
N PRO A 231 39.69 20.43 7.21
CA PRO A 231 40.24 21.48 8.07
C PRO A 231 39.94 22.91 7.60
N ASN A 232 39.69 23.08 6.29
CA ASN A 232 39.31 24.34 5.65
C ASN A 232 37.79 24.57 5.58
N TYR A 233 36.99 23.81 6.34
CA TYR A 233 35.53 23.91 6.40
C TYR A 233 34.82 23.65 5.07
N LYS A 234 35.40 22.86 4.17
CA LYS A 234 34.67 22.37 2.97
C LYS A 234 33.87 21.12 3.33
N VAL A 235 32.65 21.01 2.79
CA VAL A 235 31.78 19.83 2.92
C VAL A 235 32.54 18.60 2.40
N MET A 236 32.77 17.59 3.25
CA MET A 236 33.28 16.29 2.79
C MET A 236 32.14 15.32 2.60
N ILE A 237 31.47 14.95 3.69
CA ILE A 237 30.40 13.96 3.74
C ILE A 237 29.48 14.24 4.94
N VAL A 238 28.35 13.56 4.97
CA VAL A 238 27.56 13.38 6.19
C VAL A 238 27.73 11.94 6.65
N ALA A 239 27.75 11.71 7.96
CA ALA A 239 27.80 10.39 8.56
C ALA A 239 26.71 10.21 9.62
N ILE A 240 26.34 8.96 9.89
CA ILE A 240 25.45 8.58 10.97
C ILE A 240 26.22 7.76 12.02
N SER A 241 26.03 8.09 13.29
CA SER A 241 26.57 7.34 14.43
C SER A 241 25.75 6.07 14.63
N VAL A 242 26.40 4.91 14.58
CA VAL A 242 25.79 3.59 14.86
C VAL A 242 26.68 2.91 15.91
N GLY A 243 26.24 2.93 17.17
CA GLY A 243 27.14 2.63 18.28
C GLY A 243 28.27 3.67 18.37
N ASP A 244 29.50 3.19 18.50
CA ASP A 244 30.71 4.01 18.56
C ASP A 244 31.32 4.31 17.18
N GLU A 245 30.75 3.74 16.11
CA GLU A 245 31.24 3.93 14.74
C GLU A 245 30.46 5.00 13.98
N PHE A 246 31.14 5.66 13.05
CA PHE A 246 30.54 6.58 12.09
C PHE A 246 30.44 5.93 10.71
N LYS A 247 29.21 5.76 10.21
CA LYS A 247 28.97 5.26 8.85
C LYS A 247 28.72 6.42 7.90
N ALA A 248 29.52 6.51 6.83
CA ALA A 248 29.31 7.49 5.77
C ALA A 248 27.92 7.32 5.14
N CYS A 249 27.26 8.45 4.88
CA CYS A 249 25.99 8.46 4.17
C CYS A 249 26.21 8.41 2.66
N GLU A 250 25.25 7.84 1.95
CA GLU A 250 25.31 7.70 0.50
C GLU A 250 25.04 9.04 -0.17
N ARG A 251 25.91 9.46 -1.09
CA ARG A 251 25.65 10.65 -1.91
C ARG A 251 24.60 10.30 -2.97
N LYS A 252 23.52 11.08 -3.05
CA LYS A 252 22.43 10.87 -4.01
C LYS A 252 22.00 12.16 -4.69
N THR A 253 21.53 12.00 -5.92
CA THR A 253 20.86 13.05 -6.70
C THR A 253 19.39 12.71 -6.82
N ILE A 254 18.54 13.47 -6.14
CA ILE A 254 17.08 13.37 -6.26
C ILE A 254 16.68 14.04 -7.57
N LYS A 255 16.15 13.26 -8.52
CA LYS A 255 15.71 13.80 -9.82
C LYS A 255 14.46 14.66 -9.65
N ALA A 256 14.44 15.77 -10.36
CA ALA A 256 13.30 16.69 -10.46
C ALA A 256 12.06 15.97 -11.01
N LYS A 257 12.22 15.34 -12.17
CA LYS A 257 11.15 14.63 -12.87
C LYS A 257 10.86 13.32 -12.15
N LYS A 258 9.79 13.33 -11.36
CA LYS A 258 9.27 12.14 -10.68
C LYS A 258 8.51 11.27 -11.67
N ASN A 259 8.93 10.02 -11.82
CA ASN A 259 8.21 9.00 -12.56
C ASN A 259 7.27 8.23 -11.63
N HIS A 260 6.24 8.91 -11.13
CA HIS A 260 5.21 8.24 -10.33
C HIS A 260 4.53 7.14 -11.13
N ASP A 261 4.24 6.01 -10.48
CA ASP A 261 3.29 5.05 -11.01
C ASP A 261 1.92 5.73 -11.20
N LYS A 262 1.48 5.81 -12.46
CA LYS A 262 0.24 6.48 -12.91
C LYS A 262 -1.04 5.74 -12.55
N SER A 263 -0.93 4.57 -11.93
CA SER A 263 -2.05 3.67 -11.73
C SER A 263 -2.87 4.01 -10.48
N GLY A 264 -4.15 3.65 -10.53
CA GLY A 264 -4.96 3.50 -9.33
C GLY A 264 -4.69 2.17 -8.61
N TYR A 265 -4.98 2.11 -7.32
CA TYR A 265 -4.78 0.91 -6.50
C TYR A 265 -6.04 0.55 -5.73
N TYR A 266 -6.39 -0.74 -5.72
CA TYR A 266 -7.45 -1.31 -4.92
C TYR A 266 -6.85 -2.04 -3.71
N CYS A 267 -7.00 -1.43 -2.54
CA CYS A 267 -6.46 -1.90 -1.27
C CYS A 267 -7.61 -2.42 -0.39
N ASN A 268 -7.74 -3.74 -0.27
CA ASN A 268 -8.84 -4.41 0.44
C ASN A 268 -10.23 -4.02 -0.11
N ARG A 269 -10.95 -3.08 0.52
CA ARG A 269 -12.27 -2.58 0.09
C ARG A 269 -12.24 -1.11 -0.35
N GLN A 270 -11.06 -0.53 -0.45
CA GLN A 270 -10.88 0.89 -0.78
C GLN A 270 -10.11 1.05 -2.08
N SER A 271 -10.59 1.95 -2.94
CA SER A 271 -9.87 2.37 -4.13
C SER A 271 -9.17 3.70 -3.88
N PHE A 272 -7.92 3.78 -4.32
CA PHE A 272 -7.11 4.99 -4.29
C PHE A 272 -6.75 5.38 -5.72
N SER A 273 -7.12 6.60 -6.09
CA SER A 273 -6.70 7.21 -7.34
C SER A 273 -5.21 7.52 -7.33
N HIS A 274 -4.59 7.58 -8.51
CA HIS A 274 -3.21 8.05 -8.68
C HIS A 274 -2.97 9.39 -7.97
N HIS A 275 -3.89 10.34 -8.14
CA HIS A 275 -3.82 11.66 -7.52
C HIS A 275 -3.76 11.59 -5.97
N GLN A 276 -4.57 10.75 -5.33
CA GLN A 276 -4.51 10.56 -3.86
C GLN A 276 -3.16 10.00 -3.41
N LEU A 277 -2.58 9.06 -4.18
CA LEU A 277 -1.29 8.46 -3.87
C LEU A 277 -0.14 9.47 -4.05
N VAL A 278 -0.16 10.28 -5.11
CA VAL A 278 0.82 11.35 -5.33
C VAL A 278 0.73 12.40 -4.22
N LYS A 279 -0.47 12.84 -3.87
CA LYS A 279 -0.67 13.79 -2.75
C LYS A 279 -0.10 13.26 -1.44
N ALA A 280 -0.35 11.98 -1.13
CA ALA A 280 0.21 11.32 0.04
C ALA A 280 1.75 11.20 -0.03
N ALA A 281 2.31 10.89 -1.21
CA ALA A 281 3.74 10.82 -1.45
C ALA A 281 4.45 12.17 -1.27
N GLU A 282 3.84 13.26 -1.73
CA GLU A 282 4.37 14.61 -1.54
C GLU A 282 4.34 15.04 -0.07
N ALA A 283 3.26 14.74 0.65
CA ALA A 283 3.17 14.98 2.09
C ALA A 283 4.23 14.18 2.86
N ALA A 284 4.47 12.93 2.47
CA ALA A 284 5.54 12.10 3.01
C ALA A 284 6.92 12.71 2.75
N CYS A 285 7.18 13.15 1.53
CA CYS A 285 8.43 13.76 1.10
C CYS A 285 8.77 15.01 1.92
N LYS A 286 7.79 15.91 2.11
CA LYS A 286 7.95 17.10 2.97
C LYS A 286 8.32 16.71 4.40
N LYS A 287 7.77 15.60 4.91
CA LYS A 287 8.02 15.10 6.27
C LYS A 287 9.33 14.33 6.44
N MET A 288 9.95 13.81 5.39
CA MET A 288 11.24 13.10 5.48
C MET A 288 12.33 13.95 6.15
N ASN A 289 12.31 15.26 5.92
CA ASN A 289 13.31 16.19 6.44
C ASN A 289 12.85 16.95 7.69
N SER A 290 11.65 16.69 8.21
CA SER A 290 11.15 17.37 9.40
C SER A 290 11.85 16.86 10.66
N ALA A 291 12.27 17.79 11.54
CA ALA A 291 12.93 17.48 12.81
C ALA A 291 12.04 16.75 13.83
N SER A 292 10.72 16.79 13.65
CA SER A 292 9.74 16.19 14.58
C SER A 292 9.81 14.66 14.63
N ASN A 293 9.47 14.08 15.80
CA ASN A 293 9.31 12.64 16.04
C ASN A 293 8.08 12.05 15.30
N ILE A 294 8.02 12.20 13.97
CA ILE A 294 6.94 11.64 13.16
C ILE A 294 7.26 10.18 12.88
N ARG A 295 6.28 9.30 13.11
CA ARG A 295 6.38 7.86 12.77
C ARG A 295 6.52 7.62 11.27
N TYR A 296 5.91 8.49 10.46
CA TYR A 296 5.87 8.41 9.01
C TYR A 296 6.53 9.62 8.32
N PRO A 297 7.19 9.43 7.17
CA PRO A 297 7.33 8.16 6.46
C PRO A 297 8.20 7.12 7.19
N ALA A 298 7.75 5.86 7.12
CA ALA A 298 8.43 4.72 7.77
C ALA A 298 9.24 3.98 6.72
N ARG A 299 10.45 3.53 7.06
CA ARG A 299 11.27 2.74 6.13
C ARG A 299 10.55 1.42 5.83
N TYR A 300 10.59 0.98 4.58
CA TYR A 300 10.01 -0.26 4.13
C TYR A 300 11.10 -1.20 3.61
N GLU A 301 11.17 -2.39 4.19
CA GLU A 301 12.18 -3.42 3.87
C GLU A 301 11.54 -4.69 3.26
N GLY A 302 10.23 -4.66 2.98
CA GLY A 302 9.54 -5.77 2.35
C GLY A 302 9.89 -5.94 0.87
N THR A 303 9.67 -7.15 0.36
CA THR A 303 9.83 -7.51 -1.05
C THR A 303 8.54 -7.18 -1.85
N GLY A 304 8.63 -7.00 -3.18
CA GLY A 304 7.43 -6.94 -4.05
C GLY A 304 7.17 -5.63 -4.81
N PHE A 305 8.02 -4.63 -4.64
CA PHE A 305 8.12 -3.50 -5.58
C PHE A 305 9.25 -3.76 -6.56
N ARG A 306 9.02 -3.45 -7.84
CA ARG A 306 9.92 -3.83 -8.92
C ARG A 306 11.35 -3.33 -8.63
N SER A 307 12.33 -4.17 -8.95
CA SER A 307 13.76 -3.92 -8.75
C SER A 307 14.33 -2.80 -9.63
N ASP A 308 13.55 -2.30 -10.60
CA ASP A 308 13.89 -1.17 -11.46
C ASP A 308 13.78 0.19 -10.75
N ALA A 309 12.99 0.28 -9.67
CA ALA A 309 12.94 1.46 -8.82
C ALA A 309 14.10 1.40 -7.81
N ASN A 310 15.11 2.24 -8.00
CA ASN A 310 16.26 2.33 -7.09
C ASN A 310 15.81 2.60 -5.63
N GLY A 311 15.87 1.58 -4.78
CA GLY A 311 15.60 1.68 -3.34
C GLY A 311 16.60 2.60 -2.61
N PRO A 312 16.39 2.93 -1.32
CA PRO A 312 15.41 2.40 -0.37
C PRO A 312 13.98 2.95 -0.51
N TYR A 313 13.02 2.24 0.09
CA TYR A 313 11.59 2.57 0.07
C TYR A 313 11.07 3.04 1.43
N PHE A 314 9.99 3.80 1.39
CA PHE A 314 9.28 4.29 2.55
C PHE A 314 7.78 4.14 2.36
N THR A 315 7.05 3.96 3.46
CA THR A 315 5.59 3.92 3.48
C THR A 315 5.03 5.16 4.16
N TYR A 316 3.89 5.62 3.67
CA TYR A 316 3.15 6.74 4.27
C TYR A 316 1.64 6.48 4.23
N PRO A 317 0.86 6.80 5.28
CA PRO A 317 -0.57 6.55 5.30
C PRO A 317 -1.33 7.29 4.21
N VAL A 318 -2.29 6.59 3.59
CA VAL A 318 -3.22 7.17 2.61
C VAL A 318 -4.62 7.10 3.20
N LEU A 319 -5.31 8.25 3.17
CA LEU A 319 -6.69 8.38 3.61
C LEU A 319 -7.60 8.54 2.39
N ARG A 320 -8.83 8.03 2.48
CA ARG A 320 -9.84 8.21 1.45
C ARG A 320 -10.15 9.71 1.26
N ASN A 321 -10.33 10.40 2.39
CA ASN A 321 -10.59 11.83 2.46
C ASN A 321 -9.56 12.48 3.39
N GLY A 322 -8.89 13.53 2.93
CA GLY A 322 -8.00 14.32 3.80
C GLY A 322 -6.53 13.93 3.80
N ASP A 323 -5.76 14.72 4.55
CA ASP A 323 -4.32 14.51 4.78
C ASP A 323 -4.09 13.78 6.11
N TYR A 324 -3.08 12.92 6.16
CA TYR A 324 -2.76 12.14 7.36
C TYR A 324 -2.41 13.05 8.56
N ARG A 325 -3.21 12.93 9.63
CA ARG A 325 -2.94 13.46 10.97
C ARG A 325 -2.42 12.34 11.88
N GLN A 326 -1.43 12.66 12.72
CA GLN A 326 -0.60 11.68 13.42
C GLN A 326 -1.38 10.67 14.29
N SER A 327 -2.58 11.03 14.76
CA SER A 327 -3.38 10.22 15.69
C SER A 327 -4.04 8.98 15.06
N HIS A 328 -4.26 8.92 13.74
CA HIS A 328 -4.97 7.81 13.11
C HIS A 328 -4.29 7.40 11.79
N ALA A 329 -3.37 6.43 11.88
CA ALA A 329 -2.79 5.86 10.68
C ALA A 329 -3.78 4.83 10.10
N SER A 330 -4.28 5.12 8.89
CA SER A 330 -5.05 4.20 8.04
C SER A 330 -4.41 2.78 8.01
N PRO A 331 -5.07 1.70 7.60
CA PRO A 331 -4.35 0.47 7.24
C PRO A 331 -3.64 0.59 5.88
N HIS A 332 -4.03 1.57 5.04
CA HIS A 332 -3.53 1.73 3.68
C HIS A 332 -2.30 2.65 3.63
N ARG A 333 -1.29 2.27 2.85
CA ARG A 333 -0.02 2.98 2.72
C ARG A 333 0.32 3.17 1.25
N VAL A 334 0.81 4.35 0.90
CA VAL A 334 1.55 4.57 -0.35
C VAL A 334 2.99 4.18 -0.09
N VAL A 335 3.61 3.53 -1.06
CA VAL A 335 5.04 3.22 -1.06
C VAL A 335 5.74 4.21 -1.97
N ILE A 336 6.76 4.86 -1.43
CA ILE A 336 7.56 5.85 -2.15
C ILE A 336 9.04 5.47 -2.09
N ASN A 337 9.80 5.85 -3.10
CA ASN A 337 11.27 5.76 -3.05
C ASN A 337 11.89 7.07 -2.53
N THR A 338 13.22 7.11 -2.48
CA THR A 338 13.99 8.31 -2.09
C THR A 338 13.81 9.52 -3.00
N ASN A 339 13.34 9.32 -4.24
CA ASN A 339 12.98 10.41 -5.15
C ASN A 339 11.57 10.95 -4.90
N CYS A 340 10.88 10.46 -3.87
CA CYS A 340 9.50 10.76 -3.57
C CYS A 340 8.54 10.36 -4.72
N GLU A 341 8.91 9.35 -5.50
CA GLU A 341 8.08 8.77 -6.56
C GLU A 341 7.17 7.70 -5.94
N VAL A 342 5.93 7.61 -6.42
CA VAL A 342 5.01 6.53 -6.02
C VAL A 342 5.45 5.27 -6.74
N VAL A 343 5.87 4.26 -5.98
CA VAL A 343 6.27 2.94 -6.52
C VAL A 343 5.20 1.88 -6.30
N GLY A 344 4.21 2.17 -5.45
CA GLY A 344 2.97 1.41 -5.35
C GLY A 344 2.19 1.67 -4.07
N ALA A 345 1.34 0.73 -3.67
CA ALA A 345 0.53 0.80 -2.46
C ALA A 345 0.44 -0.53 -1.72
N LEU A 346 0.31 -0.47 -0.40
CA LEU A 346 0.19 -1.59 0.52
C LEU A 346 -1.03 -1.40 1.43
N THR A 347 -1.56 -2.50 1.95
CA THR A 347 -2.52 -2.46 3.06
C THR A 347 -2.15 -3.43 4.15
N TRP A 348 -2.35 -3.01 5.40
CA TRP A 348 -2.30 -3.88 6.55
C TRP A 348 -3.63 -4.65 6.68
N LEU A 349 -3.57 -5.93 7.04
CA LEU A 349 -4.72 -6.80 7.29
C LEU A 349 -4.72 -7.15 8.79
N ASN A 350 -5.60 -6.53 9.58
CA ASN A 350 -5.51 -6.66 11.04
C ASN A 350 -5.98 -8.01 11.58
N GLU A 351 -6.72 -8.81 10.81
CA GLU A 351 -7.22 -10.10 11.30
C GLU A 351 -7.35 -11.10 10.15
N LEU A 352 -6.50 -12.14 10.17
CA LEU A 352 -6.85 -13.42 9.56
C LEU A 352 -7.41 -14.31 10.69
N PRO A 353 -8.62 -14.88 10.54
CA PRO A 353 -9.11 -15.89 11.47
C PRO A 353 -8.08 -17.03 11.58
N LYS A 354 -7.82 -17.46 12.81
CA LYS A 354 -6.84 -18.50 13.16
C LYS A 354 -7.26 -19.91 12.68
N SER A 355 -7.35 -20.17 11.37
CA SER A 355 -7.04 -21.49 10.79
C SER A 355 -6.98 -21.44 9.26
N TYR A 356 -6.03 -22.22 8.74
CA TYR A 356 -5.70 -22.51 7.34
C TYR A 356 -4.72 -21.57 6.62
N LYS A 357 -3.60 -22.21 6.28
CA LYS A 357 -2.48 -21.79 5.42
C LYS A 357 -3.04 -21.41 4.04
N VAL A 358 -2.82 -20.18 3.56
CA VAL A 358 -2.97 -19.83 2.13
C VAL A 358 -1.68 -19.30 1.57
N VAL A 359 -1.49 -19.66 0.31
CA VAL A 359 -0.41 -19.34 -0.59
C VAL A 359 -0.95 -18.35 -1.63
N ASP A 360 -0.41 -17.13 -1.52
CA ASP A 360 -0.07 -16.09 -2.51
C ASP A 360 -1.08 -15.28 -3.36
N VAL A 361 -0.85 -13.95 -3.34
CA VAL A 361 -0.41 -13.12 -4.48
C VAL A 361 0.79 -12.31 -3.97
N VAL A 362 2.02 -12.69 -4.37
CA VAL A 362 3.34 -12.25 -3.85
C VAL A 362 3.29 -11.54 -2.50
N ALA A 363 3.22 -12.34 -1.44
CA ALA A 363 3.74 -12.02 -0.13
C ALA A 363 4.22 -13.33 0.54
N LYS A 364 5.54 -13.49 0.63
CA LYS A 364 6.17 -14.56 1.41
C LYS A 364 5.77 -14.42 2.88
N ILE A 365 5.24 -15.51 3.42
CA ILE A 365 4.63 -15.62 4.74
C ILE A 365 5.70 -15.95 5.77
N THR A 366 6.02 -15.01 6.65
CA THR A 366 6.50 -15.29 8.01
C THR A 366 5.90 -14.27 8.97
N ILE A 367 5.64 -14.72 10.20
CA ILE A 367 4.88 -14.03 11.24
C ILE A 367 5.74 -12.89 11.78
N ASP A 368 5.47 -11.65 11.33
CA ASP A 368 5.56 -10.36 12.04
C ASP A 368 5.33 -9.23 10.99
N ASP A 369 4.43 -8.27 11.28
CA ASP A 369 4.09 -7.09 10.44
C ASP A 369 3.79 -7.35 8.94
N ILE A 370 2.75 -8.14 8.63
CA ILE A 370 2.42 -8.53 7.25
C ILE A 370 1.64 -7.44 6.50
N TYR A 371 2.25 -6.87 5.46
CA TYR A 371 1.60 -6.01 4.47
C TYR A 371 1.24 -6.81 3.22
N THR A 372 0.04 -6.61 2.66
CA THR A 372 -0.32 -7.14 1.33
C THR A 372 -0.32 -6.05 0.28
N LYS A 373 0.09 -6.39 -0.95
CA LYS A 373 0.14 -5.48 -2.08
C LYS A 373 -1.27 -5.16 -2.57
N CYS A 374 -1.55 -3.90 -2.80
CA CYS A 374 -2.81 -3.50 -3.40
C CYS A 374 -2.84 -3.87 -4.90
N ILE A 375 -4.01 -4.21 -5.41
CA ILE A 375 -4.19 -4.61 -6.81
C ILE A 375 -4.19 -3.35 -7.68
N ARG A 376 -3.38 -3.32 -8.73
CA ARG A 376 -3.33 -2.23 -9.70
C ARG A 376 -4.63 -2.22 -10.52
N ARG A 377 -5.31 -1.07 -10.62
CA ARG A 377 -6.63 -0.96 -11.27
C ARG A 377 -6.56 -1.17 -12.78
N ASP A 378 -5.50 -0.71 -13.42
CA ASP A 378 -5.36 -0.73 -14.88
C ASP A 378 -5.12 -2.15 -15.44
N SER A 379 -4.90 -3.14 -14.56
CA SER A 379 -4.80 -4.56 -14.91
C SER A 379 -6.14 -5.31 -14.89
N SER A 380 -7.24 -4.68 -14.50
CA SER A 380 -8.58 -5.28 -14.66
C SER A 380 -9.19 -4.81 -15.98
N HIS A 381 -8.89 -5.53 -17.07
CA HIS A 381 -9.68 -5.44 -18.29
C HIS A 381 -11.14 -5.75 -17.96
N THR A 382 -11.97 -4.71 -17.91
CA THR A 382 -13.43 -4.80 -17.70
C THR A 382 -14.18 -5.02 -19.02
N VAL A 383 -13.45 -5.04 -20.13
CA VAL A 383 -13.94 -5.46 -21.44
C VAL A 383 -13.27 -6.80 -21.76
N PRO A 384 -14.01 -7.86 -22.14
CA PRO A 384 -13.42 -9.05 -22.72
C PRO A 384 -12.47 -8.61 -23.83
N SER A 385 -11.18 -8.89 -23.69
CA SER A 385 -10.25 -8.69 -24.80
C SER A 385 -10.83 -9.43 -26.00
N PRO A 386 -11.09 -8.76 -27.14
CA PRO A 386 -11.46 -9.46 -28.36
C PRO A 386 -10.28 -10.37 -28.71
N SER A 387 -10.50 -11.68 -28.58
CA SER A 387 -9.75 -12.76 -29.21
C SER A 387 -8.26 -12.47 -29.47
N GLU A 388 -7.40 -12.72 -28.48
CA GLU A 388 -6.07 -13.23 -28.84
C GLU A 388 -6.24 -14.65 -29.43
N PRO A 389 -5.49 -15.01 -30.48
CA PRO A 389 -5.82 -16.14 -31.35
C PRO A 389 -5.67 -17.51 -30.65
N GLU A 390 -6.78 -18.26 -30.71
CA GLU A 390 -6.99 -19.71 -30.94
C GLU A 390 -6.07 -20.80 -30.35
N ILE A 391 -5.04 -20.51 -29.55
CA ILE A 391 -4.13 -21.57 -29.06
C ILE A 391 -3.76 -21.39 -27.59
N SER A 392 -4.72 -21.12 -26.70
CA SER A 392 -4.53 -21.40 -25.26
C SER A 392 -5.04 -22.81 -24.96
N ASN A 393 -4.36 -23.58 -24.11
CA ASN A 393 -4.76 -24.96 -23.76
C ASN A 393 -5.20 -25.10 -22.29
N GLY A 394 -5.46 -23.98 -21.58
CA GLY A 394 -5.94 -24.02 -20.20
C GLY A 394 -6.02 -22.66 -19.49
N TYR A 395 -6.25 -22.73 -18.18
CA TYR A 395 -6.41 -21.60 -17.27
C TYR A 395 -5.41 -21.69 -16.11
N LEU A 396 -4.69 -20.60 -15.88
CA LEU A 396 -3.81 -20.43 -14.74
C LEU A 396 -4.56 -19.71 -13.61
N CYS A 397 -4.81 -20.44 -12.53
CA CYS A 397 -5.52 -19.98 -11.34
C CYS A 397 -4.54 -19.93 -10.15
N GLY A 398 -3.72 -18.88 -10.09
CA GLY A 398 -2.61 -18.84 -9.14
C GLY A 398 -1.50 -19.80 -9.58
N TYR A 399 -1.28 -20.89 -8.83
CA TYR A 399 -0.29 -21.92 -9.15
C TYR A 399 -0.89 -23.16 -9.83
N GLU A 400 -2.20 -23.32 -9.78
CA GLU A 400 -2.87 -24.44 -10.42
C GLU A 400 -3.15 -24.11 -11.89
N PHE A 401 -2.80 -25.05 -12.76
CA PHE A 401 -3.10 -24.96 -14.19
C PHE A 401 -4.17 -26.00 -14.52
N PHE A 402 -5.32 -25.53 -14.98
CA PHE A 402 -6.42 -26.38 -15.44
C PHE A 402 -6.38 -26.45 -16.96
N THR A 403 -6.15 -27.63 -17.52
CA THR A 403 -6.18 -27.82 -18.97
C THR A 403 -7.59 -27.58 -19.50
N ASP A 404 -7.71 -27.25 -20.78
CA ASP A 404 -9.01 -27.15 -21.44
C ASP A 404 -9.81 -28.44 -21.35
N GLU A 405 -9.13 -29.58 -21.39
CA GLU A 405 -9.75 -30.89 -21.17
C GLU A 405 -10.37 -30.99 -19.77
N THR A 406 -9.62 -30.66 -18.70
CA THR A 406 -10.16 -30.65 -17.32
C THR A 406 -11.34 -29.68 -17.16
N VAL A 407 -11.26 -28.51 -17.79
CA VAL A 407 -12.35 -27.51 -17.77
C VAL A 407 -13.56 -28.02 -18.54
N HIS A 408 -13.35 -28.67 -19.69
CA HIS A 408 -14.40 -29.25 -20.52
C HIS A 408 -15.09 -30.42 -19.82
N GLU A 409 -14.34 -31.35 -19.23
CA GLU A 409 -14.88 -32.46 -18.44
C GLU A 409 -15.71 -31.93 -17.25
N SER A 410 -15.18 -30.94 -16.52
CA SER A 410 -15.88 -30.28 -15.42
C SER A 410 -17.17 -29.59 -15.89
N LEU A 411 -17.15 -28.97 -17.07
CA LEU A 411 -18.32 -28.32 -17.66
C LEU A 411 -19.38 -29.35 -18.07
N THR A 412 -18.98 -30.48 -18.65
CA THR A 412 -19.86 -31.58 -19.02
C THR A 412 -20.52 -32.18 -17.78
N LEU A 413 -19.75 -32.41 -16.70
CA LEU A 413 -20.29 -32.83 -15.41
C LEU A 413 -21.28 -31.82 -14.82
N ALA A 414 -20.97 -30.52 -14.90
CA ALA A 414 -21.87 -29.47 -14.42
C ALA A 414 -23.20 -29.47 -15.17
N ARG A 415 -23.18 -29.74 -16.47
CA ARG A 415 -24.37 -29.77 -17.33
C ARG A 415 -25.25 -30.99 -17.08
N THR A 416 -24.65 -32.17 -16.89
CA THR A 416 -25.39 -33.41 -16.61
C THR A 416 -26.03 -33.36 -15.22
N LYS A 417 -25.29 -32.87 -14.21
CA LYS A 417 -25.77 -32.76 -12.83
C LYS A 417 -26.78 -31.64 -12.58
N PHE A 418 -26.98 -30.73 -13.53
CA PHE A 418 -27.97 -29.66 -13.42
C PHE A 418 -29.42 -30.18 -13.32
N VAL A 419 -29.70 -31.36 -13.90
CA VAL A 419 -31.04 -31.96 -13.90
C VAL A 419 -31.36 -32.62 -12.55
N GLU A 420 -30.32 -33.03 -11.82
CA GLU A 420 -30.46 -33.62 -10.50
C GLU A 420 -30.63 -32.48 -9.47
N LYS A 421 -31.57 -32.62 -8.51
CA LYS A 421 -31.75 -31.66 -7.40
C LYS A 421 -30.58 -31.70 -6.41
N THR A 422 -29.38 -31.38 -6.87
CA THR A 422 -28.15 -31.37 -6.07
C THR A 422 -27.79 -29.95 -5.63
N LYS A 423 -26.82 -29.85 -4.72
CA LYS A 423 -26.33 -28.56 -4.19
C LYS A 423 -25.64 -27.69 -5.27
N TYR A 424 -25.22 -28.28 -6.38
CA TYR A 424 -24.53 -27.59 -7.45
C TYR A 424 -25.18 -27.88 -8.82
N PRO A 425 -25.05 -26.94 -9.78
CA PRO A 425 -24.41 -25.65 -9.61
C PRO A 425 -25.20 -24.72 -8.67
N SER A 426 -24.48 -23.84 -7.97
CA SER A 426 -25.09 -22.89 -7.03
C SER A 426 -25.12 -21.50 -7.63
N PRO A 427 -26.06 -20.61 -7.25
CA PRO A 427 -26.02 -19.21 -7.66
C PRO A 427 -24.66 -18.58 -7.37
N TYR A 428 -24.17 -17.75 -8.29
CA TYR A 428 -22.94 -17.00 -8.09
C TYR A 428 -23.19 -15.85 -7.11
N VAL A 429 -22.36 -15.77 -6.06
CA VAL A 429 -22.42 -14.70 -5.05
C VAL A 429 -21.04 -14.06 -4.95
N GLY A 430 -20.77 -13.08 -5.80
CA GLY A 430 -19.50 -12.37 -5.84
C GLY A 430 -19.56 -11.07 -6.63
N LEU A 431 -18.47 -10.29 -6.61
CA LEU A 431 -18.43 -8.94 -7.18
C LEU A 431 -17.99 -8.87 -8.65
N ILE A 432 -17.59 -9.99 -9.26
CA ILE A 432 -17.09 -9.98 -10.66
C ILE A 432 -18.25 -9.84 -11.64
N TYR A 433 -19.37 -10.48 -11.33
CA TYR A 433 -20.56 -10.52 -12.17
C TYR A 433 -21.75 -9.98 -11.36
N PRO A 434 -22.67 -9.23 -11.98
CA PRO A 434 -23.81 -8.67 -11.26
C PRO A 434 -24.77 -9.78 -10.83
N GLU A 435 -25.38 -9.63 -9.65
CA GLU A 435 -26.21 -10.66 -9.00
C GLU A 435 -27.47 -11.01 -9.81
N ASP A 436 -28.01 -10.05 -10.57
CA ASP A 436 -29.16 -10.20 -11.44
C ASP A 436 -28.86 -10.92 -12.77
N GLY A 437 -27.57 -11.14 -13.09
CA GLY A 437 -27.14 -11.81 -14.32
C GLY A 437 -27.44 -13.31 -14.38
N GLY A 438 -27.92 -13.90 -13.28
CA GLY A 438 -28.30 -15.32 -13.23
C GLY A 438 -27.12 -16.27 -13.40
N TYR A 439 -25.91 -15.84 -13.04
CA TYR A 439 -24.71 -16.65 -13.13
C TYR A 439 -24.71 -17.75 -12.08
N MET A 440 -24.14 -18.89 -12.44
CA MET A 440 -24.02 -20.07 -11.59
C MET A 440 -22.55 -20.45 -11.43
N MET A 441 -22.19 -21.08 -10.32
CA MET A 441 -20.84 -21.60 -10.08
C MET A 441 -20.81 -23.11 -9.90
N TRP A 442 -19.77 -23.75 -10.43
CA TRP A 442 -19.52 -25.18 -10.33
C TRP A 442 -18.08 -25.46 -9.87
N PRO A 443 -17.82 -26.28 -8.83
CA PRO A 443 -16.46 -26.60 -8.39
C PRO A 443 -15.73 -27.47 -9.41
N ILE A 444 -14.45 -27.19 -9.69
CA ILE A 444 -13.68 -27.99 -10.67
C ILE A 444 -13.17 -29.29 -10.04
N ILE A 445 -12.52 -29.19 -8.87
CA ILE A 445 -11.84 -30.31 -8.23
C ILE A 445 -12.23 -30.48 -6.76
N SER A 446 -12.27 -31.73 -6.30
CA SER A 446 -12.32 -32.10 -4.89
C SER A 446 -11.21 -33.12 -4.60
N GLY A 447 -10.19 -32.70 -3.84
CA GLY A 447 -8.95 -33.47 -3.72
C GLY A 447 -8.14 -33.43 -5.02
N ASN A 448 -7.77 -34.61 -5.53
CA ASN A 448 -7.05 -34.80 -6.81
C ASN A 448 -7.97 -35.35 -7.91
N LYS A 449 -9.29 -35.23 -7.75
CA LYS A 449 -10.29 -35.73 -8.70
C LYS A 449 -11.27 -34.62 -9.06
N LEU A 450 -11.86 -34.74 -10.24
CA LEU A 450 -12.97 -33.88 -10.64
C LEU A 450 -14.11 -33.96 -9.64
N TYR A 451 -14.75 -32.82 -9.40
CA TYR A 451 -15.88 -32.77 -8.48
C TYR A 451 -17.11 -33.46 -9.12
N THR A 452 -17.57 -34.54 -8.49
CA THR A 452 -18.77 -35.29 -8.91
C THR A 452 -19.95 -35.11 -7.94
N SER A 453 -19.67 -34.98 -6.64
CA SER A 453 -20.64 -34.63 -5.58
C SER A 453 -19.94 -34.36 -4.23
N GLY A 454 -20.65 -33.77 -3.25
CA GLY A 454 -20.20 -33.68 -1.85
C GLY A 454 -19.84 -32.27 -1.32
N LEU A 455 -19.15 -32.22 -0.17
CA LEU A 455 -18.65 -30.98 0.44
C LEU A 455 -17.38 -30.52 -0.27
N VAL A 456 -17.38 -29.27 -0.73
CA VAL A 456 -16.28 -28.68 -1.50
C VAL A 456 -15.26 -28.07 -0.54
N PHE A 457 -14.01 -28.53 -0.62
CA PHE A 457 -12.89 -28.01 0.17
C PHE A 457 -11.90 -27.15 -0.63
N ARG A 458 -12.13 -26.93 -1.94
CA ARG A 458 -11.19 -26.20 -2.80
C ARG A 458 -11.78 -24.94 -3.43
N PRO A 459 -10.93 -23.93 -3.72
CA PRO A 459 -11.39 -22.61 -4.11
C PRO A 459 -11.65 -22.42 -5.61
N TYR A 460 -11.54 -23.44 -6.47
CA TYR A 460 -11.58 -23.26 -7.93
C TYR A 460 -12.96 -23.60 -8.51
N TYR A 461 -13.53 -22.66 -9.26
CA TYR A 461 -14.89 -22.76 -9.79
C TYR A 461 -14.96 -22.36 -11.28
N LEU A 462 -15.83 -23.03 -12.02
CA LEU A 462 -16.36 -22.55 -13.29
C LEU A 462 -17.49 -21.56 -13.01
N ILE A 463 -17.53 -20.46 -13.78
CA ILE A 463 -18.69 -19.57 -13.84
C ILE A 463 -19.47 -19.89 -15.11
N LEU A 464 -20.75 -20.17 -14.94
CA LEU A 464 -21.67 -20.53 -16.01
C LEU A 464 -22.73 -19.44 -16.16
N SER A 465 -23.08 -19.12 -17.40
CA SER A 465 -24.22 -18.27 -17.74
C SER A 465 -25.54 -18.99 -17.48
N LYS A 466 -26.66 -18.26 -17.55
CA LYS A 466 -28.02 -18.81 -17.47
C LYS A 466 -28.26 -19.95 -18.48
N ASP A 467 -27.65 -19.85 -19.66
CA ASP A 467 -27.70 -20.87 -20.72
C ASP A 467 -26.66 -22.00 -20.55
N ARG A 468 -26.02 -22.10 -19.37
CA ARG A 468 -25.03 -23.12 -19.02
C ARG A 468 -23.81 -23.13 -19.95
N LYS A 469 -23.48 -21.98 -20.53
CA LYS A 469 -22.21 -21.75 -21.25
C LYS A 469 -21.15 -21.29 -20.26
N LEU A 470 -19.92 -21.79 -20.41
CA LEU A 470 -18.77 -21.34 -19.63
C LEU A 470 -18.54 -19.85 -19.91
N VAL A 471 -18.54 -19.05 -18.85
CA VAL A 471 -18.23 -17.60 -18.89
C VAL A 471 -16.77 -17.40 -18.49
N ASP A 472 -16.33 -18.07 -17.43
CA ASP A 472 -15.00 -17.85 -16.86
C ASP A 472 -14.58 -18.98 -15.92
N VAL A 473 -13.30 -19.01 -15.57
CA VAL A 473 -12.75 -19.83 -14.49
C VAL A 473 -12.25 -18.90 -13.39
N VAL A 474 -12.68 -19.13 -12.15
CA VAL A 474 -12.36 -18.24 -11.03
C VAL A 474 -11.81 -19.00 -9.83
N VAL A 475 -11.06 -18.29 -9.00
CA VAL A 475 -10.63 -18.76 -7.68
C VAL A 475 -11.30 -17.94 -6.57
N ARG A 476 -11.89 -18.62 -5.59
CA ARG A 476 -12.55 -18.06 -4.40
C ARG A 476 -11.53 -17.78 -3.31
N GLY A 477 -11.38 -16.51 -2.96
CA GLY A 477 -10.65 -16.07 -1.78
C GLY A 477 -11.47 -16.20 -0.49
N TYR A 478 -10.85 -15.84 0.62
CA TYR A 478 -11.39 -16.02 1.98
C TYR A 478 -12.69 -15.30 2.32
N SER A 479 -13.05 -14.25 1.57
CA SER A 479 -14.25 -13.43 1.84
C SER A 479 -15.35 -13.63 0.80
N ASN A 480 -15.39 -14.79 0.12
CA ASN A 480 -16.23 -15.00 -1.07
C ASN A 480 -15.95 -13.99 -2.19
N ASN A 481 -14.77 -13.37 -2.17
CA ASN A 481 -14.25 -12.62 -3.30
C ASN A 481 -13.72 -13.62 -4.31
N PHE A 482 -13.95 -13.36 -5.59
CA PHE A 482 -13.45 -14.19 -6.67
C PHE A 482 -12.36 -13.43 -7.42
N LEU A 483 -11.39 -14.15 -7.97
CA LEU A 483 -10.41 -13.64 -8.92
C LEU A 483 -10.54 -14.44 -10.21
N ARG A 484 -10.49 -13.76 -11.37
CA ARG A 484 -10.47 -14.41 -12.68
C ARG A 484 -9.15 -15.14 -12.88
N CYS A 485 -9.20 -16.35 -13.41
CA CYS A 485 -8.03 -17.06 -13.87
C CYS A 485 -7.63 -16.56 -15.26
N ILE A 486 -6.34 -16.67 -15.59
CA ILE A 486 -5.80 -16.17 -16.85
C ILE A 486 -5.65 -17.34 -17.82
N ARG A 487 -6.13 -17.21 -19.05
CA ARG A 487 -5.85 -18.18 -20.12
C ARG A 487 -4.33 -18.29 -20.33
N SER A 488 -3.78 -19.50 -20.30
CA SER A 488 -2.34 -19.73 -20.47
C SER A 488 -2.07 -20.97 -21.32
N ARG A 489 -0.93 -20.99 -22.03
CA ARG A 489 -0.48 -22.11 -22.89
C ARG A 489 0.31 -23.20 -22.15
N LYS A 490 0.85 -22.86 -20.99
CA LYS A 490 1.72 -23.74 -20.22
C LYS A 490 1.44 -23.55 -18.73
N PRO A 491 1.53 -24.62 -17.92
CA PRO A 491 1.76 -24.42 -16.49
C PRO A 491 3.01 -23.53 -16.36
N PRO A 492 3.04 -22.61 -15.39
CA PRO A 492 4.13 -21.67 -15.24
C PRO A 492 5.45 -22.44 -15.22
N LYS A 493 6.32 -22.19 -16.22
CA LYS A 493 7.71 -22.63 -16.13
C LYS A 493 8.29 -21.90 -14.93
N ALA A 494 8.79 -22.63 -13.94
CA ALA A 494 9.54 -22.02 -12.85
C ALA A 494 10.64 -21.12 -13.47
N PRO A 495 10.74 -19.84 -13.08
CA PRO A 495 11.65 -18.91 -13.74
C PRO A 495 13.08 -19.43 -13.72
N ALA A 496 13.72 -19.49 -14.90
CA ALA A 496 15.06 -20.02 -15.08
C ALA A 496 16.16 -19.17 -14.39
N SER A 497 15.84 -17.93 -14.00
CA SER A 497 16.77 -16.98 -13.37
C SER A 497 16.62 -16.87 -11.85
N ASP A 498 15.85 -17.76 -11.21
CA ASP A 498 15.78 -17.82 -9.76
C ASP A 498 16.86 -18.79 -9.23
N PRO A 499 17.89 -18.33 -8.49
CA PRO A 499 18.87 -19.22 -7.85
C PRO A 499 18.23 -20.18 -6.83
N TYR A 500 16.94 -20.00 -6.50
CA TYR A 500 16.15 -20.96 -5.73
C TYR A 500 15.44 -22.02 -6.57
N SER A 501 15.64 -22.07 -7.89
CA SER A 501 15.00 -23.07 -8.77
C SER A 501 15.45 -24.52 -8.54
N GLN A 502 16.52 -24.75 -7.77
CA GLN A 502 16.90 -26.08 -7.29
C GLN A 502 16.10 -26.53 -6.05
N LEU A 503 15.27 -25.66 -5.45
CA LEU A 503 14.40 -25.99 -4.30
C LEU A 503 12.96 -26.37 -4.71
N PHE A 504 12.65 -26.52 -6.00
CA PHE A 504 11.29 -26.91 -6.44
C PHE A 504 11.03 -28.42 -6.40
N VAL A 505 11.98 -29.22 -5.91
CA VAL A 505 11.64 -30.48 -5.25
C VAL A 505 11.05 -30.08 -3.90
N GLN A 506 9.81 -30.50 -3.56
CA GLN A 506 9.29 -30.25 -2.21
C GLN A 506 10.40 -30.67 -1.22
N PRO A 507 10.86 -29.76 -0.34
CA PRO A 507 11.98 -30.06 0.52
C PRO A 507 11.66 -31.37 1.26
N PRO A 508 12.63 -32.29 1.37
CA PRO A 508 12.41 -33.57 2.01
C PRO A 508 11.67 -33.36 3.33
N LYS A 509 10.48 -33.92 3.45
CA LYS A 509 9.69 -33.78 4.68
C LYS A 509 10.18 -34.82 5.65
N THR A 510 10.81 -34.39 6.73
CA THR A 510 11.12 -35.24 7.86
C THR A 510 9.89 -35.32 8.77
N GLY A 511 9.64 -36.50 9.31
CA GLY A 511 8.50 -36.74 10.20
C GLY A 511 8.47 -38.17 10.70
N PHE A 512 7.34 -38.57 11.27
CA PHE A 512 7.16 -39.86 11.93
C PHE A 512 6.07 -40.67 11.24
N PHE A 513 6.35 -41.93 10.89
CA PHE A 513 5.38 -42.88 10.36
C PHE A 513 4.85 -43.80 11.46
N CYS A 514 3.56 -43.68 11.75
CA CYS A 514 2.85 -44.57 12.66
C CYS A 514 1.91 -45.46 11.83
N GLY A 515 2.41 -46.60 11.36
CA GLY A 515 1.72 -47.44 10.39
C GLY A 515 1.54 -46.71 9.04
N LYS A 516 0.29 -46.44 8.64
CA LYS A 516 -0.04 -45.74 7.38
C LYS A 516 -0.14 -44.21 7.51
N THR A 517 0.05 -43.67 8.70
CA THR A 517 -0.12 -42.23 8.99
C THR A 517 1.24 -41.55 9.13
N PHE A 518 1.47 -40.48 8.37
CA PHE A 518 2.68 -39.66 8.46
C PHE A 518 2.41 -38.34 9.20
N PHE A 519 3.24 -38.05 10.20
CA PHE A 519 3.20 -36.80 10.96
C PHE A 519 4.42 -35.94 10.63
N ASP A 520 4.19 -34.85 9.89
CA ASP A 520 5.21 -33.91 9.47
C ASP A 520 5.82 -33.15 10.67
N ASN A 521 7.15 -33.07 10.74
CA ASN A 521 7.84 -32.50 11.90
C ASN A 521 7.50 -31.00 12.10
N GLN A 522 7.27 -30.23 11.04
CA GLN A 522 6.85 -28.82 11.18
C GLN A 522 5.42 -28.68 11.72
N VAL A 523 4.55 -29.66 11.43
CA VAL A 523 3.22 -29.73 12.07
C VAL A 523 3.39 -30.03 13.56
N LEU A 524 4.20 -31.03 13.91
CA LEU A 524 4.42 -31.44 15.30
C LEU A 524 5.05 -30.34 16.16
N GLN A 525 6.03 -29.58 15.64
CA GLN A 525 6.64 -28.44 16.37
C GLN A 525 5.60 -27.36 16.70
N ARG A 526 4.74 -27.00 15.74
CA ARG A 526 3.65 -26.04 15.98
C ARG A 526 2.63 -26.54 16.99
N VAL A 527 2.43 -27.85 17.03
CA VAL A 527 1.53 -28.54 17.95
C VAL A 527 2.13 -28.58 19.37
N ALA A 528 3.45 -28.79 19.48
CA ALA A 528 4.20 -28.74 20.74
C ALA A 528 4.17 -27.34 21.39
N GLU A 529 4.34 -26.27 20.61
CA GLU A 529 4.21 -24.90 21.12
C GLU A 529 2.79 -24.59 21.62
N LYS A 530 1.76 -25.11 20.93
CA LYS A 530 0.37 -25.02 21.42
C LYS A 530 0.17 -25.78 22.72
N ALA A 531 0.81 -26.95 22.87
CA ALA A 531 0.77 -27.72 24.10
C ALA A 531 1.40 -26.94 25.26
N LYS A 532 2.54 -26.28 25.02
CA LYS A 532 3.23 -25.41 25.99
C LYS A 532 2.36 -24.27 26.48
N ILE A 533 1.73 -23.54 25.55
CA ILE A 533 0.81 -22.43 25.88
C ILE A 533 -0.42 -22.95 26.64
N HIS A 534 -0.97 -24.10 26.24
CA HIS A 534 -2.16 -24.64 26.90
C HIS A 534 -1.89 -25.16 28.32
N TYR A 535 -0.70 -25.68 28.59
CA TYR A 535 -0.32 -26.14 29.93
C TYR A 535 -0.27 -25.00 30.93
N GLY A 536 0.27 -23.83 30.55
CA GLY A 536 0.36 -22.66 31.44
C GLY A 536 -0.98 -22.03 31.82
N ASN A 537 -2.08 -22.36 31.12
CA ASN A 537 -3.34 -21.61 31.23
C ASN A 537 -4.47 -22.33 31.99
N VAL A 538 -4.34 -23.59 32.44
CA VAL A 538 -5.47 -24.31 33.05
C VAL A 538 -5.05 -25.32 34.12
N ILE A 539 -5.43 -25.06 35.38
CA ILE A 539 -5.15 -25.88 36.60
C ILE A 539 -5.87 -27.26 36.59
N LYS A 540 -6.68 -27.60 35.59
CA LYS A 540 -7.57 -28.78 35.61
C LYS A 540 -7.49 -29.73 34.39
N ARG A 541 -6.44 -29.68 33.56
CA ARG A 541 -6.36 -30.57 32.38
C ARG A 541 -5.52 -31.83 32.65
N LYS A 542 -6.01 -32.96 32.12
CA LYS A 542 -5.36 -34.29 32.19
C LYS A 542 -4.07 -34.43 31.35
N PHE A 543 -3.70 -33.42 30.56
CA PHE A 543 -2.55 -33.49 29.64
C PHE A 543 -1.69 -32.22 29.67
N PRO A 544 -0.37 -32.34 29.42
CA PRO A 544 0.36 -33.58 29.12
C PRO A 544 0.50 -34.46 30.36
N ILE A 545 0.65 -35.78 30.14
CA ILE A 545 0.92 -36.75 31.22
C ILE A 545 2.43 -36.97 31.28
N LYS A 546 3.02 -36.94 32.48
CA LYS A 546 4.41 -37.40 32.68
C LYS A 546 4.44 -38.92 32.51
N PHE A 547 5.29 -39.40 31.62
CA PHE A 547 5.40 -40.81 31.28
C PHE A 547 6.84 -41.30 31.50
N PHE A 548 6.96 -42.50 32.07
CA PHE A 548 8.22 -43.18 32.36
C PHE A 548 8.18 -44.55 31.69
N GLY A 549 9.03 -44.75 30.68
CA GLY A 549 9.11 -46.00 29.93
C GLY A 549 9.21 -45.77 28.42
N PRO A 550 9.41 -46.85 27.64
CA PRO A 550 9.52 -46.78 26.19
C PRO A 550 8.32 -46.05 25.55
N PRO A 551 8.56 -45.11 24.61
CA PRO A 551 9.81 -44.88 23.89
C PRO A 551 10.75 -43.82 24.50
N CYS A 552 10.58 -43.49 25.79
CA CYS A 552 11.38 -42.48 26.47
C CYS A 552 12.41 -43.13 27.42
N ASP A 553 13.70 -42.84 27.20
CA ASP A 553 14.77 -43.24 28.11
C ASP A 553 14.84 -42.35 29.37
N GLN A 554 14.17 -41.20 29.33
CA GLN A 554 14.05 -40.23 30.42
C GLN A 554 12.58 -39.81 30.60
N PRO A 555 12.20 -39.23 31.74
CA PRO A 555 10.83 -38.78 31.97
C PRO A 555 10.39 -37.79 30.88
N CYS A 556 9.33 -38.14 30.16
CA CYS A 556 8.83 -37.36 29.03
C CYS A 556 7.38 -36.96 29.23
N LEU A 557 6.86 -36.10 28.36
CA LEU A 557 5.49 -35.63 28.35
C LEU A 557 4.75 -36.24 27.16
N ILE A 558 3.62 -36.90 27.41
CA ILE A 558 2.78 -37.46 26.34
C ILE A 558 1.46 -36.69 26.18
N TRP A 559 1.05 -36.48 24.92
CA TRP A 559 -0.21 -35.80 24.59
C TRP A 559 -0.95 -36.52 23.45
N PRO A 560 -2.25 -36.85 23.55
CA PRO A 560 -2.97 -37.52 22.47
C PRO A 560 -3.07 -36.68 21.19
N LEU A 561 -2.81 -37.32 20.05
CA LEU A 561 -2.88 -36.76 18.71
C LEU A 561 -4.03 -37.38 17.91
N LEU A 562 -4.69 -36.55 17.10
CA LEU A 562 -5.61 -37.02 16.06
C LEU A 562 -4.84 -37.42 14.79
N LYS A 563 -5.48 -38.14 13.86
CA LYS A 563 -4.88 -38.58 12.59
C LYS A 563 -4.35 -37.44 11.72
N ASP A 564 -4.89 -36.24 11.87
CA ASP A 564 -4.47 -35.03 11.15
C ASP A 564 -3.28 -34.30 11.82
N GLY A 565 -2.76 -34.84 12.93
CA GLY A 565 -1.65 -34.27 13.70
C GLY A 565 -2.07 -33.17 14.69
N SER A 566 -3.36 -32.89 14.85
CA SER A 566 -3.83 -31.90 15.83
C SER A 566 -3.93 -32.47 17.25
N LEU A 567 -3.78 -31.59 18.27
CA LEU A 567 -3.99 -31.98 19.67
C LEU A 567 -5.44 -32.35 19.91
N TYR A 568 -5.63 -33.51 20.52
CA TYR A 568 -6.91 -33.93 21.02
C TYR A 568 -7.39 -33.03 22.18
N LYS A 569 -8.67 -32.65 22.17
CA LYS A 569 -9.28 -31.74 23.16
C LYS A 569 -10.35 -32.39 24.06
N ARG A 570 -11.17 -33.34 23.56
CA ARG A 570 -12.26 -34.06 24.28
C ARG A 570 -12.81 -35.22 23.41
N GLY A 571 -13.41 -36.28 24.00
CA GLY A 571 -13.92 -37.48 23.28
C GLY A 571 -13.18 -38.82 23.50
N ASN A 572 -13.05 -39.62 22.44
CA ASN A 572 -12.21 -40.84 22.43
C ASN A 572 -10.78 -40.46 22.05
N GLN A 573 -9.81 -40.83 22.89
CA GLN A 573 -8.40 -40.63 22.58
C GLN A 573 -8.03 -41.53 21.41
N GLY A 574 -7.66 -40.95 20.27
CA GLY A 574 -7.10 -41.71 19.15
C GLY A 574 -5.84 -42.49 19.57
N PRO A 575 -5.32 -43.40 18.74
CA PRO A 575 -4.22 -44.27 19.15
C PRO A 575 -2.86 -43.55 19.22
N TYR A 576 -2.72 -42.35 18.67
CA TYR A 576 -1.43 -41.65 18.56
C TYR A 576 -1.15 -40.75 19.78
N ARG A 577 0.12 -40.66 20.18
CA ARG A 577 0.62 -39.78 21.24
C ARG A 577 1.81 -38.97 20.72
N LEU A 578 1.79 -37.66 20.91
CA LEU A 578 2.96 -36.79 20.77
C LEU A 578 3.85 -36.98 22.01
N VAL A 579 5.12 -37.28 21.79
CA VAL A 579 6.12 -37.43 22.85
C VAL A 579 7.01 -36.19 22.88
N LEU A 580 7.03 -35.51 24.02
CA LEU A 580 7.73 -34.24 24.22
C LEU A 580 8.76 -34.34 25.36
N THR A 581 9.85 -33.58 25.27
CA THR A 581 10.73 -33.34 26.42
C THR A 581 10.00 -32.51 27.49
N PRO A 582 10.48 -32.45 28.74
CA PRO A 582 9.94 -31.54 29.75
C PRO A 582 9.90 -30.05 29.31
N GLU A 583 10.79 -29.65 28.40
CA GLU A 583 10.85 -28.31 27.79
C GLU A 583 9.93 -28.15 26.55
N TYR A 584 9.05 -29.11 26.28
CA TYR A 584 8.12 -29.13 25.15
C TYR A 584 8.77 -29.27 23.77
N LYS A 585 9.97 -29.88 23.67
CA LYS A 585 10.57 -30.21 22.36
C LYS A 585 10.02 -31.53 21.84
N VAL A 586 9.70 -31.62 20.55
CA VAL A 586 9.25 -32.88 19.91
C VAL A 586 10.37 -33.93 19.96
N MET A 587 10.12 -35.03 20.67
CA MET A 587 11.03 -36.19 20.70
C MET A 587 10.61 -37.23 19.67
N SER A 588 9.34 -37.63 19.70
CA SER A 588 8.81 -38.68 18.83
C SER A 588 7.28 -38.59 18.69
N VAL A 589 6.72 -39.46 17.87
CA VAL A 589 5.30 -39.84 17.92
C VAL A 589 5.25 -41.31 18.32
N ALA A 590 4.32 -41.67 19.19
CA ALA A 590 4.08 -43.06 19.58
C ALA A 590 2.66 -43.50 19.21
N VAL A 591 2.46 -44.79 18.99
CA VAL A 591 1.16 -45.41 18.79
C VAL A 591 0.86 -46.37 19.95
N LEU A 592 -0.35 -46.31 20.47
CA LEU A 592 -0.83 -47.20 21.53
C LEU A 592 -1.30 -48.52 20.91
N VAL A 593 -0.55 -49.60 21.15
CA VAL A 593 -0.82 -50.96 20.69
C VAL A 593 -0.98 -51.84 21.94
N ILE A 594 -2.21 -52.30 22.22
CA ILE A 594 -2.52 -53.20 23.34
C ILE A 594 -1.87 -52.70 24.65
N ASP A 595 -2.23 -51.48 25.03
CA ASP A 595 -1.76 -50.76 26.24
C ASP A 595 -0.25 -50.46 26.32
N LYS A 596 0.52 -50.75 25.28
CA LYS A 596 1.94 -50.37 25.16
C LYS A 596 2.11 -49.24 24.15
N LEU A 597 3.00 -48.29 24.46
CA LEU A 597 3.37 -47.22 23.53
C LEU A 597 4.58 -47.67 22.70
N GLU A 598 4.40 -47.76 21.40
CA GLU A 598 5.46 -48.07 20.45
C GLU A 598 5.89 -46.81 19.71
N ALA A 599 7.20 -46.57 19.60
CA ALA A 599 7.74 -45.45 18.84
C ALA A 599 7.40 -45.59 17.36
N CYS A 600 7.06 -44.47 16.72
CA CYS A 600 6.90 -44.41 15.28
C CYS A 600 8.25 -44.18 14.58
N ASP A 601 8.40 -44.74 13.39
CA ASP A 601 9.65 -44.62 12.62
C ASP A 601 9.86 -43.20 12.11
N ILE A 602 11.05 -42.64 12.32
CA ILE A 602 11.47 -41.41 11.65
C ILE A 602 11.72 -41.73 10.18
N LYS A 603 11.06 -41.02 9.26
CA LYS A 603 11.37 -41.08 7.83
C LYS A 603 11.43 -39.71 7.20
N THR A 604 12.26 -39.63 6.17
CA THR A 604 12.37 -38.48 5.28
C THR A 604 11.69 -38.82 3.97
N ILE A 605 10.56 -38.18 3.66
CA ILE A 605 9.88 -38.34 2.37
C ILE A 605 10.47 -37.31 1.40
N THR A 606 11.25 -37.79 0.44
CA THR A 606 11.61 -37.02 -0.75
C THR A 606 10.51 -37.17 -1.80
N ALA A 607 10.10 -36.08 -2.44
CA ALA A 607 9.16 -36.16 -3.55
C ALA A 607 9.84 -36.93 -4.71
N LYS A 608 9.42 -38.17 -4.99
CA LYS A 608 9.85 -38.87 -6.20
C LYS A 608 9.34 -38.07 -7.40
N LYS A 609 10.28 -37.64 -8.24
CA LYS A 609 9.99 -37.05 -9.55
C LYS A 609 9.51 -38.21 -10.43
N ASN A 610 8.21 -38.33 -10.67
CA ASN A 610 7.70 -39.28 -11.65
C ASN A 610 8.11 -38.78 -13.05
N HIS A 611 9.29 -39.20 -13.50
CA HIS A 611 9.63 -39.25 -14.92
C HIS A 611 9.62 -40.74 -15.28
N ASP A 612 8.47 -41.23 -15.71
CA ASP A 612 8.41 -42.40 -16.59
C ASP A 612 8.51 -41.84 -18.02
N GLU A 613 9.74 -41.69 -18.50
CA GLU A 613 10.02 -41.69 -19.94
C GLU A 613 10.48 -43.11 -20.29
N SER A 614 9.53 -43.96 -20.66
CA SER A 614 9.81 -45.20 -21.38
C SER A 614 8.65 -45.51 -22.32
N GLY A 615 8.89 -45.35 -23.62
CA GLY A 615 8.04 -45.89 -24.68
C GLY A 615 7.81 -44.94 -25.85
N TYR A 616 8.76 -44.88 -26.78
CA TYR A 616 8.55 -44.98 -28.23
C TYR A 616 9.94 -45.08 -28.91
N GLN A 617 10.32 -46.31 -29.24
CA GLN A 617 11.01 -46.65 -30.48
C GLN A 617 9.99 -47.39 -31.34
#